data_AF-I9NZR6-F1
#
_entry.id   AF-I9NZR6-F1
#
_cell.length_a   1.000
_cell.length_b   1.000
_cell.length_c   1.000
_cell.angle_alpha   90.00
_cell.angle_beta   90.00
_cell.angle_gamma   90.00
#
_symmetry.space_group_name_H-M   'P 1'
#
loop_
_entity.id
_entity.type
_entity.pdbx_description
1 polymer ?
#
loop_
_entity_poly.entity_id
_entity_poly.type
_entity_poly.pdbx_seq_one_letter_code
_entity_poly.pdbx_strand_id
1 'polypeptide(L)' 'MGPLHYQVDPARCTECVGFYDKPTCIEVCPIDCIEIVS' A
#
# COMPACT_ATOMS: atom_id res chain seq x y z
N MET A 1 -12.37 -0.19 -13.67
CA MET A 1 -10.99 -0.60 -13.30
C MET A 1 -10.37 -1.28 -14.50
N GLY A 2 -9.16 -0.90 -14.89
CA GLY A 2 -8.45 -1.53 -16.01
C GLY A 2 -7.93 -2.93 -15.63
N PRO A 3 -7.51 -3.76 -16.61
CA PRO A 3 -7.06 -5.13 -16.34
C PRO A 3 -5.73 -5.21 -15.60
N LEU A 4 -4.95 -4.12 -15.57
CA LEU A 4 -3.64 -4.05 -14.93
C LEU A 4 -3.70 -3.20 -13.66
N HIS A 5 -3.05 -3.68 -12.60
CA HIS A 5 -2.92 -3.01 -11.31
C HIS A 5 -1.55 -3.32 -10.70
N TYR A 6 -1.06 -2.44 -9.84
CA TYR A 6 0.11 -2.73 -9.03
C TYR A 6 -0.28 -3.67 -7.88
N GLN A 7 0.60 -4.60 -7.54
CA GLN A 7 0.42 -5.52 -6.42
C GLN A 7 1.58 -5.37 -5.45
N VAL A 8 1.24 -5.19 -4.16
CA VAL A 8 2.20 -5.22 -3.07
C VAL A 8 2.41 -6.67 -2.66
N ASP A 9 3.66 -7.09 -2.49
CA ASP A 9 4.00 -8.41 -1.94
C ASP A 9 3.76 -8.40 -0.41
N PRO A 10 2.78 -9.18 0.11
CA PRO A 10 2.45 -9.19 1.53
C PRO A 10 3.60 -9.70 2.40
N ALA A 11 4.51 -10.54 1.87
CA ALA A 11 5.65 -11.05 2.63
C ALA A 11 6.71 -9.96 2.93
N ARG A 12 6.62 -8.81 2.23
CA ARG A 12 7.55 -7.69 2.35
C ARG A 12 6.90 -6.41 2.88
N CYS A 13 5.57 -6.38 2.98
CA CYS A 13 4.85 -5.25 3.52
C CYS A 13 4.93 -5.26 5.05
N THR A 14 5.50 -4.21 5.63
CA THR A 14 5.52 -4.02 7.08
C THR A 14 4.51 -2.97 7.54
N GLU A 15 3.59 -2.56 6.65
CA GLU A 15 2.70 -1.41 6.85
C GLU A 15 3.46 -0.12 7.21
N CYS A 16 4.73 -0.05 6.78
CA CYS A 16 5.70 0.99 7.14
C CYS A 16 6.03 1.11 8.64
N VAL A 17 5.57 0.17 9.49
CA VAL A 17 5.89 0.14 10.92
C VAL A 17 7.40 0.08 11.13
N GLY A 18 7.92 1.00 11.94
CA GLY A 18 9.35 1.14 12.23
C GLY A 18 10.13 2.03 11.24
N PHE A 19 9.49 2.54 10.19
CA PHE A 19 10.12 3.43 9.20
C PHE A 19 9.41 4.78 9.06
N TYR A 20 8.07 4.78 9.05
CA TYR A 20 7.23 5.97 8.91
C TYR A 20 6.01 5.91 9.83
N ASP A 21 5.42 7.06 10.13
CA ASP A 21 4.22 7.15 10.99
C ASP A 21 2.95 6.62 10.30
N LYS A 22 2.95 6.55 8.97
CA LYS A 22 1.83 6.10 8.15
C LYS A 22 2.32 5.32 6.91
N PRO A 23 1.49 4.45 6.31
CA PRO A 23 1.82 3.77 5.07
C PRO A 23 2.07 4.76 3.92
N THR A 24 3.30 4.80 3.42
CA THR A 24 3.69 5.75 2.38
C THR A 24 2.98 5.49 1.06
N CYS A 25 2.70 4.23 0.73
CA CYS A 25 1.94 3.86 -0.46
C CYS A 25 0.52 4.41 -0.46
N ILE A 26 -0.12 4.53 0.71
CA ILE A 26 -1.46 5.10 0.88
C ILE A 26 -1.40 6.62 0.73
N GLU A 27 -0.49 7.31 1.44
CA GLU A 27 -0.41 8.77 1.43
C GLU A 27 -0.09 9.37 0.04
N VAL A 28 0.55 8.61 -0.85
CA VAL A 28 0.86 9.04 -2.22
C VAL A 28 -0.13 8.53 -3.26
N CYS A 29 -1.09 7.67 -2.89
CA CYS A 29 -2.04 7.11 -3.84
C CYS A 29 -3.02 8.21 -4.30
N PRO A 30 -3.09 8.55 -5.60
CA PRO A 30 -3.95 9.65 -6.05
C PRO A 30 -5.44 9.30 -6.10
N ILE A 31 -5.80 8.04 -5.85
CA ILE A 31 -7.16 7.49 -6.02
C ILE A 31 -7.58 6.56 -4.87
N ASP A 32 -6.84 6.57 -3.75
CA ASP A 32 -7.16 5.82 -2.53
C ASP A 32 -7.53 4.34 -2.76
N CYS A 33 -6.80 3.63 -3.62
CA CYS A 33 -7.13 2.27 -4.05
C CYS A 33 -6.34 1.15 -3.33
N ILE A 34 -5.65 1.47 -2.23
CA ILE A 34 -4.86 0.51 -1.45
C ILE A 34 -5.59 0.23 -0.14
N GLU A 35 -6.03 -1.01 0.07
CA GLU A 35 -6.62 -1.49 1.31
C GLU A 35 -5.60 -2.32 2.10
N ILE A 36 -5.53 -2.11 3.42
CA ILE A 36 -4.68 -2.90 4.32
C ILE A 36 -5.39 -4.23 4.55
N VAL A 37 -4.76 -5.33 4.13
CA VAL A 37 -5.28 -6.68 4.34
C VAL A 37 -4.39 -7.34 5.40
N SER A 38 -4.95 -7.50 6.60
CA SER A 38 -4.33 -8.19 7.74
C SER A 38 -4.44 -9.70 7.62
#